data_AF-A0A4Y8WAM9-F1
#
_entry.id   AF-A0A4Y8WAM9-F1
#
_cell.length_a   1.000
_cell.length_b   1.000
_cell.length_c   1.000
_cell.angle_alpha   90.00
_cell.angle_beta   90.00
_cell.angle_gamma   90.00
#
_symmetry.space_group_name_H-M   'P 1'
#
loop_
_entity.id
_entity.type
_entity.pdbx_description
1 polymer ?
#
loop_
_entity_poly.entity_id
_entity_poly.type
_entity_poly.pdbx_seq_one_letter_code
_entity_poly.pdbx_strand_id
1 'polypeptide(L)'
;MASWWWHIRVSTAWQLQQRHPSSSILLIEKEQHLSSHQTGYNSGVIHAEVYYAPGSLKAEFCKAGYRKPVNKYCSQVEAEDLQPYPADIRVQAVLKDGSLVHDFLFAESLRSLHVCNAPSPAATSAIPIGGYICDKIAEKQKL
;
A
#
# COMPACT_ATOMS: atom_id res chain seq x y z
N MET A 1 8.81 -6.28 -0.61
CA MET A 1 9.15 -4.88 -1.01
C MET A 1 8.00 -4.35 -1.85
N ALA A 2 7.63 -3.07 -1.70
CA ALA A 2 6.35 -2.53 -2.17
C ALA A 2 6.20 -2.55 -3.71
N SER A 3 5.60 -3.62 -4.19
CA SER A 3 5.35 -3.98 -5.58
C SER A 3 4.46 -3.02 -6.37
N TRP A 4 3.77 -2.10 -5.68
CA TRP A 4 2.63 -1.38 -6.24
C TRP A 4 2.95 0.01 -6.79
N TRP A 5 4.07 0.61 -6.37
CA TRP A 5 4.43 1.97 -6.76
C TRP A 5 4.66 2.12 -8.26
N TRP A 6 5.12 1.07 -8.93
CA TRP A 6 5.30 1.07 -10.37
C TRP A 6 3.98 1.29 -11.11
N HIS A 7 2.93 0.54 -10.75
CA HIS A 7 1.61 0.66 -11.37
C HIS A 7 1.00 2.05 -11.16
N ILE A 8 1.12 2.61 -9.95
CA ILE A 8 0.64 3.97 -9.63
C ILE A 8 1.36 5.00 -10.50
N ARG A 9 2.69 4.89 -10.62
CA ARG A 9 3.51 5.83 -11.39
C ARG A 9 3.18 5.80 -12.87
N VAL A 10 3.08 4.61 -13.47
CA VAL A 10 2.71 4.47 -14.89
C VAL A 10 1.30 5.00 -15.12
N SER A 11 0.35 4.69 -14.22
CA SER A 11 -1.00 5.21 -14.34
C SER A 11 -1.06 6.74 -14.25
N THR A 12 -0.31 7.33 -13.33
CA THR A 12 -0.20 8.79 -13.19
C THR A 12 0.37 9.41 -14.46
N ALA A 13 1.48 8.89 -14.97
CA ALA A 13 2.11 9.39 -16.19
C ALA A 13 1.18 9.29 -17.42
N TRP A 14 0.51 8.15 -17.58
CA TRP A 14 -0.46 7.95 -18.65
C TRP A 14 -1.61 8.96 -18.55
N GLN A 15 -2.20 9.14 -17.37
CA GLN A 15 -3.30 10.08 -17.17
C GLN A 15 -2.88 11.54 -17.35
N LEU A 16 -1.68 11.92 -16.91
CA LEU A 16 -1.12 13.25 -17.19
C LEU A 16 -0.98 13.50 -18.70
N GLN A 17 -0.53 12.49 -19.47
CA GLN A 17 -0.39 12.63 -20.93
C GLN A 17 -1.76 12.85 -21.60
N GLN A 18 -2.78 12.12 -21.14
CA GLN A 18 -4.14 12.25 -21.65
C GLN A 18 -4.75 13.63 -21.34
N ARG A 19 -4.48 14.18 -20.14
CA ARG A 19 -5.01 15.48 -19.69
C ARG A 19 -4.24 16.66 -20.27
N HIS A 20 -2.94 16.51 -20.54
CA HIS A 20 -2.08 17.56 -21.09
C HIS A 20 -1.28 17.05 -22.30
N PRO A 21 -1.91 16.91 -23.48
CA PRO A 21 -1.25 16.33 -24.66
C PRO A 21 -0.02 17.10 -25.15
N SER A 22 0.08 18.39 -24.84
CA SER A 22 1.23 19.25 -25.18
C SER A 22 2.42 19.09 -24.22
N SER A 23 2.23 18.45 -23.06
CA SER A 23 3.29 18.26 -22.08
C SER A 23 4.19 17.09 -22.47
N SER A 24 5.49 17.27 -22.26
CA SER A 24 6.47 16.19 -22.34
C SER A 24 6.58 15.51 -20.98
N ILE A 25 6.36 14.19 -20.94
CA ILE A 25 6.37 13.42 -19.70
C ILE A 25 7.57 12.47 -19.70
N LEU A 26 8.41 12.58 -18.67
CA LEU A 26 9.53 11.68 -18.43
C LEU A 26 9.25 10.82 -17.19
N LEU A 27 9.25 9.49 -17.37
CA LEU A 27 9.12 8.52 -16.29
C LEU A 27 10.47 7.84 -16.03
N ILE A 28 11.06 8.06 -14.85
CA ILE A 28 12.39 7.52 -14.49
C ILE A 28 12.24 6.40 -13.46
N GLU A 29 12.63 5.17 -13.79
CA GLU A 29 12.70 4.05 -12.86
C GLU A 29 14.12 3.92 -12.30
N LYS A 30 14.24 3.63 -11.00
CA LYS A 30 15.54 3.38 -10.36
C LYS A 30 16.12 2.04 -10.85
N GLU A 31 15.27 1.05 -11.02
CA GLU A 31 15.65 -0.30 -11.41
C GLU A 31 15.86 -0.45 -12.92
N GLN A 32 16.64 -1.48 -13.31
CA GLN A 32 16.92 -1.78 -14.71
C GLN A 32 15.71 -2.33 -15.47
N HIS A 33 14.78 -2.98 -14.76
CA HIS A 33 13.57 -3.56 -15.35
C HIS A 33 12.32 -2.99 -14.68
N LEU A 34 11.23 -2.96 -15.45
CA LEU A 34 9.92 -2.57 -14.95
C LEU A 34 9.44 -3.64 -13.96
N SER A 35 8.76 -3.20 -12.88
CA SER A 35 8.22 -4.09 -11.86
C SER A 35 9.24 -5.02 -11.17
N SER A 36 10.54 -4.69 -11.15
CA SER A 36 11.55 -5.53 -10.47
C SER A 36 11.27 -5.81 -8.99
N HIS A 37 10.56 -4.89 -8.32
CA HIS A 37 10.15 -5.04 -6.92
C HIS A 37 8.77 -5.66 -6.75
N GLN A 38 8.17 -6.17 -7.83
CA GLN A 38 6.86 -6.79 -7.79
C GLN A 38 6.93 -8.21 -7.22
N THR A 39 6.31 -8.41 -6.06
CA THR A 39 6.06 -9.74 -5.50
C THR A 39 4.71 -10.25 -5.99
N GLY A 40 4.66 -11.45 -6.56
CA GLY A 40 3.42 -12.15 -6.89
C GLY A 40 2.70 -12.76 -5.68
N TYR A 41 3.31 -12.70 -4.49
CA TYR A 41 2.71 -13.12 -3.24
C TYR A 41 1.66 -12.09 -2.80
N ASN A 42 0.45 -12.21 -3.32
CA ASN A 42 -0.71 -11.74 -2.60
C ASN A 42 -0.90 -12.74 -1.46
N SER A 43 -0.67 -12.33 -0.22
CA SER A 43 -0.64 -13.26 0.93
C SER A 43 -1.87 -14.17 1.01
N GLY A 44 -3.01 -13.80 0.42
CA GLY A 44 -4.23 -14.63 0.47
C GLY A 44 -4.71 -14.86 1.91
N VAL A 45 -4.07 -14.19 2.87
CA VAL A 45 -4.34 -14.25 4.30
C VAL A 45 -5.43 -13.24 4.59
N ILE A 46 -6.38 -13.65 5.40
CA ILE A 46 -7.32 -12.73 6.03
C ILE A 46 -6.51 -11.86 6.98
N HIS A 47 -6.33 -10.59 6.64
CA HIS A 47 -5.79 -9.62 7.58
C HIS A 47 -6.89 -9.29 8.59
N ALA A 48 -7.10 -10.16 9.59
CA ALA A 48 -7.73 -9.68 10.82
C ALA A 48 -6.71 -8.70 11.40
N GLU A 49 -7.00 -7.40 11.41
CA GLU A 49 -6.12 -6.30 11.83
C GLU A 49 -5.65 -6.47 13.28
N VAL A 50 -4.80 -7.45 13.55
CA VAL A 50 -4.30 -7.73 14.89
C VAL A 50 -2.81 -7.46 14.92
N TYR A 51 -2.51 -6.18 15.08
CA TYR A 51 -1.17 -5.70 15.44
C TYR A 51 -0.93 -6.02 16.91
N TYR A 52 -0.14 -7.04 17.19
CA TYR A 52 0.26 -7.37 18.55
C TYR A 52 1.57 -6.66 18.87
N ALA A 53 1.61 -5.96 20.01
CA ALA A 53 2.87 -5.47 20.54
C ALA A 53 3.82 -6.67 20.77
N PRO A 54 5.09 -6.60 20.33
CA PRO A 54 6.09 -7.62 20.61
C PRO A 54 6.17 -7.93 22.11
N GLY A 55 6.16 -9.20 22.50
CA GLY A 55 6.18 -9.64 23.90
C GLY A 55 4.85 -9.54 24.66
N SER A 56 3.75 -9.19 23.98
CA SER A 56 2.41 -9.25 24.59
C SER A 56 1.89 -10.68 24.67
N LEU A 57 1.11 -10.99 25.71
CA LEU A 57 0.38 -12.28 25.81
C LEU A 57 -0.43 -12.59 24.56
N LYS A 58 -0.90 -11.57 23.84
CA LYS A 58 -1.68 -11.69 22.61
C LYS A 58 -0.81 -12.16 21.42
N ALA A 59 0.47 -11.81 21.39
CA ALA A 59 1.46 -12.35 20.46
C ALA A 59 1.86 -13.80 20.83
N GLU A 60 1.97 -14.11 22.13
CA GLU A 60 2.30 -15.47 22.61
C GLU A 60 1.16 -16.46 22.41
N PHE A 61 -0.09 -16.05 22.62
CA PHE A 61 -1.32 -16.83 22.34
C PHE A 61 -1.86 -16.65 20.91
N CYS A 62 -0.99 -16.30 19.96
CA CYS A 62 -1.30 -15.80 18.60
C CYS A 62 -2.48 -16.51 17.91
N LYS A 63 -2.58 -17.85 17.99
CA LYS A 63 -3.69 -18.62 17.41
C LYS A 63 -5.05 -18.35 18.08
N ALA A 64 -5.11 -18.41 19.41
CA ALA A 64 -6.34 -18.16 20.15
C ALA A 64 -6.78 -16.68 20.06
N GLY A 65 -5.80 -15.76 20.07
CA GLY A 65 -6.03 -14.33 19.88
C GLY A 65 -6.57 -13.98 18.49
N TYR A 66 -6.07 -14.66 17.45
CA TYR A 66 -6.50 -14.48 16.06
C TYR A 66 -7.84 -15.18 15.75
N ARG A 67 -8.12 -16.36 16.32
CA ARG A 67 -9.38 -17.09 16.09
C ARG A 67 -10.61 -16.33 16.56
N LYS A 68 -10.52 -15.64 17.71
CA LYS A 68 -11.66 -14.92 18.30
C LYS A 68 -12.30 -13.88 17.35
N PRO A 69 -11.55 -12.98 16.68
CA PRO A 69 -12.13 -12.10 15.67
C PRO A 69 -12.57 -12.82 14.40
N VAL A 70 -11.86 -13.87 13.94
CA VAL A 70 -12.28 -14.67 12.77
C VAL A 70 -13.64 -15.31 12.98
N ASN A 71 -13.90 -15.85 14.18
CA ASN A 71 -15.16 -16.51 14.51
C ASN A 71 -16.36 -15.57 14.56
N LYS A 72 -16.15 -14.24 14.58
CA LYS A 72 -17.24 -13.26 14.37
C LYS A 72 -17.80 -13.32 12.95
N TYR A 73 -16.98 -13.72 11.98
CA TYR A 73 -17.34 -13.78 10.55
C TYR A 73 -17.59 -15.22 10.09
N CYS A 74 -16.83 -16.19 10.62
CA CYS A 74 -16.99 -17.61 10.30
C CYS A 74 -16.74 -18.46 11.55
N SER A 75 -17.82 -18.92 12.20
CA SER A 75 -17.75 -19.66 13.46
C SER A 75 -17.25 -21.10 13.32
N GLN A 76 -17.12 -21.61 12.09
CA GLN A 76 -16.71 -22.99 11.81
C GLN A 76 -15.17 -23.17 11.80
N VAL A 77 -14.41 -22.08 11.90
CA VAL A 77 -12.94 -22.13 11.90
C VAL A 77 -12.42 -22.57 13.27
N GLU A 78 -11.66 -23.65 13.28
CA GLU A 78 -11.03 -24.22 14.47
C GLU A 78 -9.52 -23.93 14.55
N ALA A 79 -8.88 -24.29 15.66
CA ALA A 79 -7.47 -23.98 15.90
C ALA A 79 -6.53 -24.73 14.94
N GLU A 80 -6.97 -25.91 14.50
CA GLU A 80 -6.29 -26.80 13.57
C GLU A 80 -6.31 -26.26 12.14
N ASP A 81 -7.30 -25.42 11.80
CA ASP A 81 -7.36 -24.74 10.50
C ASP A 81 -6.31 -23.61 10.39
N LEU A 82 -5.80 -23.13 11.54
CA LEU A 82 -4.76 -22.09 11.60
C LEU A 82 -3.37 -22.72 11.42
N GLN A 83 -3.05 -23.02 10.17
CA GLN A 83 -1.75 -23.52 9.72
C GLN A 83 -0.70 -22.39 9.62
N PRO A 84 0.60 -22.70 9.79
CA PRO A 84 1.65 -21.72 9.57
C PRO A 84 1.59 -21.13 8.15
N TYR A 85 1.69 -19.81 8.05
CA TYR A 85 1.81 -19.09 6.79
C TYR A 85 2.98 -18.10 6.88
N PRO A 86 3.76 -17.89 5.81
CA PRO A 86 4.86 -16.92 5.83
C PRO A 86 4.38 -15.52 6.21
N ALA A 87 5.09 -14.85 7.11
CA ALA A 87 4.81 -13.45 7.40
C ALA A 87 5.08 -12.59 6.15
N ASP A 88 4.14 -11.69 5.85
CA ASP A 88 4.30 -10.71 4.78
C ASP A 88 4.84 -9.39 5.33
N ILE A 89 5.53 -8.61 4.50
CA ILE A 89 6.09 -7.32 4.87
C ILE A 89 5.21 -6.22 4.27
N ARG A 90 4.43 -5.55 5.13
CA ARG A 90 3.76 -4.32 4.74
C ARG A 90 4.76 -3.16 4.78
N VAL A 91 4.95 -2.51 3.64
CA VAL A 91 5.64 -1.22 3.58
C VAL A 91 4.62 -0.14 3.94
N GLN A 92 4.85 0.55 5.06
CA GLN A 92 3.98 1.59 5.58
C GLN A 92 4.83 2.69 6.21
N ALA A 93 4.49 3.95 5.95
CA ALA A 93 5.16 5.07 6.59
C ALA A 93 4.84 5.10 8.10
N VAL A 94 5.85 5.45 8.89
CA VAL A 94 5.75 5.61 10.35
C VAL A 94 6.09 7.07 10.67
N LEU A 95 5.22 7.74 11.42
CA LEU A 95 5.44 9.11 11.87
C LEU A 95 6.45 9.14 13.02
N LYS A 96 6.95 10.33 13.35
CA LYS A 96 7.96 10.53 14.41
C LYS A 96 7.50 10.05 15.79
N ASP A 97 6.19 10.03 16.03
CA ASP A 97 5.57 9.55 17.27
C ASP A 97 5.39 8.02 17.29
N GLY A 98 5.80 7.30 16.23
CA GLY A 98 5.65 5.85 16.10
C GLY A 98 4.29 5.41 15.54
N SER A 99 3.38 6.34 15.25
CA SER A 99 2.08 6.01 14.66
C SER A 99 2.22 5.62 13.17
N LEU A 100 1.37 4.70 12.72
CA LEU A 100 1.36 4.21 11.34
C LEU A 100 0.49 5.12 10.47
N VAL A 101 0.97 5.47 9.28
CA VAL A 101 0.16 6.22 8.31
C VAL A 101 -0.79 5.27 7.59
N HIS A 102 -2.10 5.42 7.80
CA HIS A 102 -3.11 4.54 7.22
C HIS A 102 -3.54 4.93 5.80
N ASP A 103 -3.36 6.19 5.40
CA ASP A 103 -3.78 6.75 4.12
C ASP A 103 -2.62 7.42 3.37
N PHE A 104 -2.87 8.18 2.32
CA PHE A 104 -1.85 8.92 1.61
C PHE A 104 -1.07 9.86 2.53
N LEU A 105 0.26 9.86 2.36
CA LEU A 105 1.14 10.89 2.90
C LEU A 105 1.78 11.59 1.71
N PHE A 106 1.55 12.89 1.59
CA PHE A 106 2.20 13.72 0.59
C PHE A 106 3.22 14.65 1.24
N ALA A 107 4.36 14.83 0.57
CA ALA A 107 5.30 15.91 0.86
C ALA A 107 5.42 16.80 -0.38
N GLU A 108 5.48 18.10 -0.16
CA GLU A 108 5.36 19.08 -1.24
C GLU A 108 6.48 20.12 -1.22
N SER A 109 6.92 20.52 -2.41
CA SER A 109 7.77 21.70 -2.64
C SER A 109 7.09 22.65 -3.62
N LEU A 110 7.74 23.76 -4.01
CA LEU A 110 7.18 24.65 -5.04
C LEU A 110 6.90 23.95 -6.38
N ARG A 111 7.69 22.93 -6.74
CA ARG A 111 7.63 22.28 -8.06
C ARG A 111 7.52 20.76 -8.00
N SER A 112 7.32 20.20 -6.80
CA SER A 112 7.32 18.75 -6.61
C SER A 112 6.18 18.33 -5.70
N LEU A 113 5.56 17.22 -6.04
CA LEU A 113 4.64 16.45 -5.21
C LEU A 113 5.27 15.08 -5.01
N HIS A 114 5.52 14.71 -3.76
CA HIS A 114 6.06 13.42 -3.36
C HIS A 114 4.96 12.59 -2.73
N VAL A 115 4.75 11.36 -3.23
CA VAL A 115 3.85 10.39 -2.59
C VAL A 115 4.70 9.51 -1.67
N CYS A 116 4.61 9.75 -0.37
CA CYS A 116 5.42 9.08 0.65
C CYS A 116 4.74 7.85 1.26
N ASN A 117 3.41 7.78 1.18
CA ASN A 117 2.60 6.62 1.58
C ASN A 117 1.36 6.56 0.68
N ALA A 118 0.87 5.35 0.41
CA ALA A 118 -0.38 5.12 -0.33
C ALA A 118 -1.14 3.95 0.32
N PRO A 119 -2.48 3.95 0.30
CA PRO A 119 -3.29 2.90 0.91
C PRO A 119 -3.16 1.56 0.17
N SER A 120 -3.37 0.45 0.89
CA SER A 120 -3.38 -0.92 0.35
C SER A 120 -4.82 -1.34 -0.06
N PRO A 121 -5.02 -2.15 -1.12
CA PRO A 121 -4.03 -2.66 -2.07
C PRO A 121 -3.79 -1.64 -3.18
N ALA A 122 -2.63 -1.01 -3.16
CA ALA A 122 -2.35 0.14 -4.02
C ALA A 122 -2.27 -0.23 -5.52
N ALA A 123 -2.06 -1.51 -5.87
CA ALA A 123 -2.03 -1.92 -7.28
C ALA A 123 -3.37 -2.26 -7.89
N THR A 124 -4.30 -2.87 -7.14
CA THR A 124 -5.67 -3.07 -7.65
C THR A 124 -6.35 -1.74 -7.90
N SER A 125 -5.92 -0.70 -7.19
CA SER A 125 -6.43 0.66 -7.31
C SER A 125 -5.45 1.61 -8.02
N ALA A 126 -4.48 1.11 -8.78
CA ALA A 126 -3.46 1.95 -9.41
C ALA A 126 -4.05 3.02 -10.35
N ILE A 127 -5.11 2.70 -11.09
CA ILE A 127 -5.81 3.62 -12.00
C ILE A 127 -6.48 4.78 -11.24
N PRO A 128 -7.41 4.53 -10.29
CA PRO A 128 -8.02 5.61 -9.53
C PRO A 128 -7.00 6.38 -8.69
N ILE A 129 -5.97 5.72 -8.15
CA ILE A 129 -4.89 6.40 -7.43
C ILE A 129 -4.10 7.33 -8.37
N GLY A 130 -3.78 6.88 -9.58
CA GLY A 130 -3.12 7.73 -10.57
C GLY A 130 -3.94 8.98 -10.90
N GLY A 131 -5.26 8.84 -11.02
CA GLY A 131 -6.17 9.96 -11.25
C GLY A 131 -6.19 10.96 -10.10
N TYR A 132 -6.26 10.44 -8.87
CA TYR A 132 -6.20 11.26 -7.66
C TYR A 132 -4.88 12.05 -7.54
N ILE A 133 -3.75 11.44 -7.91
CA ILE A 133 -2.45 12.13 -7.93
C ILE A 133 -2.44 13.21 -9.01
N CYS A 134 -3.00 12.96 -10.19
CA CYS A 134 -3.12 13.98 -11.25
C CYS A 134 -3.96 15.17 -10.79
N ASP A 135 -5.07 14.94 -10.09
CA ASP A 135 -5.92 16.02 -9.55
C ASP A 135 -5.14 16.88 -8.55
N LYS A 136 -4.39 16.25 -7.64
CA LYS A 136 -3.46 16.93 -6.71
C LYS A 136 -2.40 17.76 -7.43
N ILE A 137 -1.83 17.25 -8.53
CA ILE A 137 -0.84 17.99 -9.34
C ILE A 137 -1.49 19.23 -9.98
N ALA A 138 -2.69 19.08 -10.55
CA ALA A 138 -3.42 20.19 -11.18
C ALA A 138 -3.77 21.30 -10.18
N GLU A 139 -4.29 20.95 -8.99
CA GLU A 139 -4.55 21.88 -7.89
C GLU A 139 -3.31 22.70 -7.53
N LYS A 140 -2.15 22.03 -7.48
CA LYS A 140 -0.88 22.63 -7.07
C LYS A 140 -0.28 23.53 -8.15
N GLN A 141 -0.27 23.07 -9.39
CA GLN A 141 0.41 23.73 -10.50
C GLN A 141 -0.48 24.73 -11.23
N LYS A 142 -1.78 24.82 -10.90
CA LYS A 142 -2.79 25.58 -11.65
C LYS A 142 -2.73 25.28 -13.15
N LEU A 143 -2.56 23.99 -13.48
CA LEU A 143 -2.56 23.49 -14.85
C LEU A 143 -3.97 23.53 -15.46
#